data_AF-A0A4Z2CXQ4-F1
#
_entry.id   AF-A0A4Z2CXQ4-F1
#
_cell.length_a   1.000
_cell.length_b   1.000
_cell.length_c   1.000
_cell.angle_alpha   90.00
_cell.angle_beta   90.00
_cell.angle_gamma   90.00
#
_symmetry.space_group_name_H-M   'P 1'
#
loop_
_entity.id
_entity.type
_entity.pdbx_description
1 polymer ?
#
loop_
_entity_poly.entity_id
_entity_poly.type
_entity_poly.pdbx_seq_one_letter_code
_entity_poly.pdbx_strand_id
1 'polypeptide(L)'
;MGLVLALQRSFSNSKKTAITESSHHPSKFVDLHRLPAELALNVLSRLNATDLYLASCVWYDLAYDELLWRSLCKASWPFCSAYTNGVLHFKLSFRQLYLKLDEARLTFNADAFEGMAYIFKHRLVDNNTDDLVRFFFYTSGLDPFQRRRYLETKPQVLRGLINLKDFRNHSLPNALRGLFSELPAPISGPSASTFIHSLVSMFSERFAQCNPDLGITRDEIYLLCFSMIMLSVDLWSPSIKNKMSKREFIRNTRQVVTTASNEFLGNLYDNVYIVGHVVLIDCCGSPFRHLEAKAILSKNRTIPLSAF
;
A
#
# COMPACT_ATOMS: atom_id res chain seq x y z
N MET A 1 11.37 36.72 -9.74
CA MET A 1 12.21 36.83 -8.52
C MET A 1 12.25 38.23 -7.89
N GLY A 2 11.82 39.32 -8.55
CA GLY A 2 11.94 40.68 -7.99
C GLY A 2 10.88 41.12 -6.96
N LEU A 3 9.63 40.62 -7.03
CA LEU A 3 8.56 41.11 -6.16
C LEU A 3 8.57 40.54 -4.73
N VAL A 4 9.07 39.31 -4.54
CA VAL A 4 9.10 38.65 -3.22
C VAL A 4 10.15 39.29 -2.29
N LEU A 5 11.28 39.72 -2.84
CA LEU A 5 12.34 40.40 -2.08
C LEU A 5 11.94 41.81 -1.63
N ALA A 6 11.05 42.49 -2.36
CA ALA A 6 10.58 43.84 -2.03
C ALA A 6 9.64 43.84 -0.81
N LEU A 7 8.78 42.82 -0.69
CA LEU A 7 7.91 42.67 0.48
C LEU A 7 8.68 42.30 1.75
N GLN A 8 9.79 41.54 1.62
CA GLN A 8 10.63 41.14 2.76
C GLN A 8 11.41 42.32 3.39
N ARG A 9 11.81 43.32 2.59
CA ARG A 9 12.44 44.55 3.11
C ARG A 9 11.46 45.44 3.87
N SER A 10 10.18 45.45 3.48
CA SER A 10 9.16 46.26 4.15
C SER A 10 8.89 45.77 5.60
N PHE A 11 8.94 44.45 5.82
CA PHE A 11 8.73 43.87 7.15
C PHE A 11 9.94 43.96 8.10
N SER A 12 11.15 44.21 7.60
CA SER A 12 12.35 44.32 8.46
C SER A 12 12.58 45.72 9.04
N ASN A 13 11.91 46.77 8.56
CA ASN A 13 12.18 48.15 8.97
C ASN A 13 11.25 48.74 10.06
N SER A 14 10.34 47.94 10.64
CA SER A 14 9.49 48.41 11.75
C SER A 14 9.88 47.82 13.11
N LYS A 15 11.17 47.93 13.46
CA LYS A 15 11.64 47.75 14.84
C LYS A 15 12.53 48.92 15.23
N LYS A 16 11.90 50.01 15.66
CA LYS A 16 12.47 50.93 16.65
C LYS A 16 11.33 51.71 17.31
N THR A 17 11.49 51.89 18.62
CA THR A 17 10.70 52.70 19.58
C THR A 17 9.33 52.20 20.01
N ALA A 18 9.27 51.59 21.20
CA ALA A 18 8.52 52.09 22.36
C ALA A 18 8.70 51.11 23.53
N ILE A 19 9.45 51.54 24.56
CA ILE A 19 9.50 50.89 25.87
C ILE A 19 8.30 51.41 26.65
N THR A 20 7.39 50.52 27.01
CA THR A 20 6.47 50.73 28.12
C THR A 20 6.22 49.39 28.77
N GLU A 21 6.61 49.29 30.04
CA GLU A 21 6.42 48.13 30.91
C GLU A 21 4.93 47.89 31.11
N SER A 22 4.47 46.68 30.79
CA SER A 22 3.24 46.14 31.38
C SER A 22 3.36 44.63 31.58
N SER A 23 3.08 44.23 32.80
CA SER A 23 3.04 42.88 33.33
C SER A 23 1.89 42.08 32.72
N HIS A 24 2.20 41.31 31.69
CA HIS A 24 1.44 40.13 31.30
C HIS A 24 2.48 39.07 30.95
N HIS A 25 2.38 37.85 31.47
CA HIS A 25 3.08 36.71 30.88
C HIS A 25 2.26 36.29 29.65
N PRO A 26 2.68 36.59 28.40
CA PRO A 26 2.18 35.80 27.30
C PRO A 26 3.03 34.54 27.31
N SER A 27 2.45 33.37 27.08
CA SER A 27 3.21 32.23 26.59
C SER A 27 3.77 32.59 25.20
N LYS A 28 4.78 33.46 25.15
CA LYS A 28 5.51 33.81 23.94
C LYS A 28 6.21 32.53 23.53
N PHE A 29 5.78 31.97 22.41
CA PHE A 29 6.51 30.88 21.76
C PHE A 29 8.00 31.22 21.75
N VAL A 30 8.80 30.31 22.30
CA VAL A 30 10.25 30.48 22.37
C VAL A 30 10.77 30.46 20.94
N ASP A 31 11.44 31.54 20.53
CA ASP A 31 12.10 31.60 19.23
C ASP A 31 13.22 30.56 19.19
N LEU A 32 13.16 29.63 18.24
CA LEU A 32 14.09 28.50 18.15
C LEU A 32 15.55 28.95 17.93
N HIS A 33 15.78 30.14 17.35
CA HIS A 33 17.13 30.70 17.24
C HIS A 33 17.80 30.98 18.58
N ARG A 34 17.01 31.06 19.67
CA ARG A 34 17.52 31.28 21.04
C ARG A 34 17.89 29.99 21.74
N LEU A 35 17.55 28.84 21.17
CA LEU A 35 17.89 27.53 21.70
C LEU A 35 19.22 27.04 21.12
N PRO A 36 19.94 26.16 21.83
CA PRO A 36 21.00 25.37 21.23
C PRO A 36 20.52 24.67 19.96
N ALA A 37 21.36 24.63 18.91
CA ALA A 37 21.00 24.11 17.60
C ALA A 37 20.41 22.69 17.66
N GLU A 38 20.98 21.82 18.50
CA GLU A 38 20.51 20.45 18.72
C GLU A 38 19.05 20.40 19.21
N LEU A 39 18.67 21.29 20.14
CA LEU A 39 17.32 21.36 20.66
C LEU A 39 16.34 21.93 19.64
N ALA A 40 16.77 22.95 18.89
CA ALA A 40 15.98 23.52 17.82
C ALA A 40 15.69 22.49 16.71
N LEU A 41 16.71 21.76 16.26
CA LEU A 41 16.58 20.71 15.24
C LEU A 41 15.74 19.53 15.74
N ASN A 42 15.84 19.14 17.01
CA ASN A 42 15.00 18.10 17.59
C ASN A 42 13.50 18.51 17.65
N VAL A 43 13.22 19.79 17.90
CA VAL A 43 11.84 20.30 17.79
C VAL A 43 11.36 20.22 16.34
N LEU A 44 12.17 20.68 15.39
CA LEU A 44 11.82 20.66 13.97
C LEU A 44 11.72 19.25 13.39
N SER A 45 12.48 18.27 13.90
CA SER A 45 12.49 16.89 13.37
C SER A 45 11.19 16.14 13.64
N ARG A 46 10.32 16.68 14.50
CA ARG A 46 8.98 16.14 14.76
C ARG A 46 7.92 16.68 13.80
N LEU A 47 8.27 17.65 12.95
CA LEU A 47 7.36 18.22 11.97
C LEU A 47 7.31 17.36 10.71
N ASN A 48 6.14 17.31 10.07
CA ASN A 48 6.02 16.78 8.71
C ASN A 48 6.56 17.81 7.69
N ALA A 49 6.61 17.43 6.41
CA ALA A 49 7.15 18.31 5.37
C ALA A 49 6.40 19.65 5.21
N THR A 50 5.08 19.64 5.38
CA THR A 50 4.24 20.84 5.26
C THR A 50 4.52 21.81 6.40
N ASP A 51 4.52 21.29 7.63
CA ASP A 51 4.80 22.08 8.84
C ASP A 51 6.24 22.59 8.83
N LEU A 52 7.18 21.79 8.33
CA LEU A 52 8.57 22.19 8.16
C LEU A 52 8.73 23.30 7.10
N TYR A 53 7.97 23.23 6.00
CA TYR A 53 7.92 24.29 5.01
C TYR A 53 7.38 25.60 5.60
N LEU A 54 6.33 25.54 6.41
CA LEU A 54 5.79 26.70 7.13
C LEU A 54 6.78 27.25 8.17
N ALA A 55 7.43 26.36 8.93
CA ALA A 55 8.48 26.72 9.88
C ALA A 55 9.62 27.49 9.20
N SER A 56 9.93 27.16 7.96
CA SER A 56 10.97 27.83 7.18
C SER A 56 10.68 29.31 6.86
N CYS A 57 9.44 29.77 6.97
CA CYS A 57 9.09 31.19 6.87
C CYS A 57 9.60 32.01 8.06
N VAL A 58 9.88 31.37 9.20
CA VAL A 58 10.34 32.02 10.44
C VAL A 58 11.75 31.59 10.80
N TRP A 59 12.07 30.30 10.63
CA TRP A 59 13.33 29.66 11.01
C TRP A 59 14.04 29.09 9.78
N TYR A 60 14.31 29.93 8.77
CA TYR A 60 14.83 29.52 7.46
C TYR A 60 16.09 28.65 7.59
N ASP A 61 17.12 29.12 8.29
CA ASP A 61 18.41 28.42 8.38
C ASP A 61 18.29 27.04 9.08
N LEU A 62 17.36 26.92 10.04
CA LEU A 62 17.13 25.69 10.79
C LEU A 62 16.22 24.72 10.03
N ALA A 63 15.19 25.23 9.35
CA ALA A 63 14.20 24.41 8.66
C ALA A 63 14.69 23.86 7.31
N TYR A 64 15.72 24.48 6.72
CA TYR A 64 16.38 24.00 5.51
C TYR A 64 17.59 23.09 5.77
N ASP A 65 17.83 22.70 7.03
CA ASP A 65 18.94 21.82 7.39
C ASP A 65 18.90 20.46 6.64
N GLU A 66 20.03 20.05 6.06
CA GLU A 66 20.11 18.83 5.25
C GLU A 66 19.91 17.55 6.07
N LEU A 67 20.35 17.51 7.33
CA LEU A 67 20.19 16.31 8.18
C LEU A 67 18.73 16.13 8.57
N LEU A 68 18.03 17.23 8.80
CA LEU A 68 16.59 17.27 9.04
C LEU A 68 15.82 16.69 7.84
N TRP A 69 16.06 17.23 6.65
CA TRP A 69 15.41 16.75 5.42
C TRP A 69 15.82 15.32 5.07
N ARG A 70 17.06 14.91 5.34
CA ARG A 70 17.50 13.51 5.18
C ARG A 70 16.71 12.57 6.06
N SER A 71 16.55 12.92 7.32
CA SER A 71 15.80 12.10 8.30
C SER A 71 14.33 12.01 7.90
N LEU A 72 13.71 13.13 7.54
CA LEU A 72 12.33 13.17 7.05
C LEU A 72 12.15 12.35 5.76
N CYS A 73 13.07 12.51 4.81
CA CYS A 73 13.04 11.78 3.54
C CYS A 73 13.14 10.27 3.75
N LYS A 74 14.08 9.78 4.58
CA LYS A 74 14.18 8.35 4.88
C LYS A 74 12.99 7.81 5.70
N ALA A 75 12.36 8.64 6.52
CA ALA A 75 11.16 8.25 7.26
C ALA A 75 9.94 8.11 6.35
N SER A 76 9.72 9.06 5.43
CA SER A 76 8.59 9.03 4.49
C SER A 76 8.82 8.11 3.29
N TRP A 77 10.07 7.96 2.87
CA TRP A 77 10.53 7.20 1.72
C TRP A 77 11.66 6.26 2.15
N PRO A 78 11.35 5.11 2.77
CA PRO A 78 12.38 4.20 3.29
C PRO A 78 13.27 3.63 2.19
N PHE A 79 12.78 3.57 0.95
CA PHE A 79 13.53 3.09 -0.21
C PHE A 79 13.43 4.05 -1.40
N CYS A 80 14.58 4.37 -1.99
CA CYS A 80 14.75 5.15 -3.21
C CYS A 80 16.18 4.94 -3.72
N SER A 81 16.37 4.61 -5.00
CA SER A 81 17.71 4.38 -5.58
C SER A 81 18.56 5.65 -5.57
N ALA A 82 17.93 6.84 -5.54
CA ALA A 82 18.60 8.13 -5.41
C ALA A 82 19.52 8.26 -4.19
N TYR A 83 19.30 7.44 -3.14
CA TYR A 83 20.15 7.41 -1.95
C TYR A 83 21.54 6.83 -2.21
N THR A 84 21.69 5.97 -3.22
CA THR A 84 22.91 5.19 -3.46
C THR A 84 23.47 5.35 -4.86
N ASN A 85 22.66 5.79 -5.84
CA ASN A 85 23.06 5.93 -7.24
C ASN A 85 23.84 7.23 -7.56
N GLY A 86 24.31 7.95 -6.54
CA GLY A 86 25.18 9.13 -6.69
C GLY A 86 24.45 10.45 -7.04
N VAL A 87 23.12 10.45 -7.18
CA VAL A 87 22.34 11.66 -7.53
C VAL A 87 22.48 12.77 -6.49
N LEU A 88 22.53 12.42 -5.21
CA LEU A 88 22.67 13.35 -4.09
C LEU A 88 24.06 14.01 -3.97
N HIS A 89 25.10 13.45 -4.60
CA HIS A 89 26.47 13.95 -4.45
C HIS A 89 26.84 15.09 -5.40
N PHE A 90 26.01 15.40 -6.41
CA PHE A 90 26.40 16.33 -7.48
C PHE A 90 25.42 17.50 -7.72
N LYS A 91 24.10 17.35 -7.44
CA LYS A 91 23.09 18.34 -7.89
C LYS A 91 21.82 18.52 -7.03
N LEU A 92 21.55 17.67 -6.05
CA LEU A 92 20.24 17.62 -5.37
C LEU A 92 20.38 17.59 -3.85
N SER A 93 19.70 18.51 -3.14
CA SER A 93 19.53 18.43 -1.68
C SER A 93 18.49 17.38 -1.28
N PHE A 94 18.53 16.91 -0.02
CA PHE A 94 17.48 16.03 0.50
C PHE A 94 16.10 16.67 0.47
N ARG A 95 16.03 17.99 0.65
CA ARG A 95 14.78 18.73 0.47
C ARG A 95 14.25 18.63 -0.96
N GLN A 96 15.10 18.89 -1.95
CA GLN A 96 14.69 18.79 -3.35
C GLN A 96 14.32 17.36 -3.73
N LEU A 97 15.05 16.36 -3.22
CA LEU A 97 14.72 14.95 -3.41
C LEU A 97 13.35 14.62 -2.82
N TYR A 98 13.07 15.06 -1.59
CA TYR A 98 11.77 14.87 -0.95
C TYR A 98 10.64 15.44 -1.81
N LEU A 99 10.78 16.69 -2.26
CA LEU A 99 9.78 17.34 -3.10
C LEU A 99 9.56 16.61 -4.43
N LYS A 100 10.64 16.10 -5.05
CA LYS A 100 10.54 15.29 -6.27
C LYS A 100 9.85 13.95 -6.04
N LEU A 101 10.08 13.31 -4.90
CA LEU A 101 9.41 12.06 -4.55
C LEU A 101 7.92 12.29 -4.27
N ASP A 102 7.58 13.40 -3.61
CA ASP A 102 6.18 13.77 -3.37
C ASP A 102 5.46 14.13 -4.67
N GLU A 103 6.10 14.89 -5.56
CA GLU A 103 5.59 15.14 -6.91
C GLU A 103 5.39 13.82 -7.68
N ALA A 104 6.38 12.91 -7.64
CA ALA A 104 6.29 11.60 -8.26
C ALA A 104 5.10 10.77 -7.74
N ARG A 105 4.83 10.84 -6.42
CA ARG A 105 3.67 10.19 -5.79
C ARG A 105 2.35 10.74 -6.34
N LEU A 106 2.24 12.06 -6.41
CA LEU A 106 1.05 12.74 -6.92
C LEU A 106 0.82 12.39 -8.39
N THR A 107 1.86 12.43 -9.21
CA THR A 107 1.79 12.03 -10.62
C THR A 107 1.40 10.56 -10.77
N PHE A 108 1.98 9.66 -9.97
CA PHE A 108 1.64 8.23 -9.99
C PHE A 108 0.18 7.98 -9.61
N ASN A 109 -0.33 8.68 -8.60
CA ASN A 109 -1.72 8.55 -8.16
C ASN A 109 -2.71 9.10 -9.22
N ALA A 110 -2.29 10.06 -10.04
CA ALA A 110 -3.07 10.51 -11.19
C ALA A 110 -3.02 9.50 -12.36
N ASP A 111 -1.82 9.10 -12.78
CA ASP A 111 -1.59 8.03 -13.75
C ASP A 111 -0.30 7.26 -13.44
N ALA A 112 -0.42 5.94 -13.28
CA ALA A 112 0.68 5.10 -12.86
C ALA A 112 1.87 5.10 -13.86
N PHE A 113 1.59 5.18 -15.16
CA PHE A 113 2.62 5.10 -16.19
C PHE A 113 3.37 6.43 -16.33
N GLU A 114 2.65 7.56 -16.27
CA GLU A 114 3.27 8.88 -16.21
C GLU A 114 4.11 9.06 -14.94
N GLY A 115 3.60 8.61 -13.78
CA GLY A 115 4.34 8.66 -12.52
C GLY A 115 5.64 7.84 -12.57
N MET A 116 5.60 6.62 -13.11
CA MET A 116 6.81 5.81 -13.28
C MET A 116 7.78 6.43 -14.31
N ALA A 117 7.26 7.04 -15.38
CA ALA A 117 8.10 7.78 -16.32
C ALA A 117 8.80 8.97 -15.64
N TYR A 118 8.10 9.71 -14.78
CA TYR A 118 8.68 10.79 -13.97
C TYR A 118 9.79 10.26 -13.04
N ILE A 119 9.53 9.15 -12.33
CA ILE A 119 10.49 8.50 -11.42
C ILE A 119 11.79 8.14 -12.14
N PHE A 120 11.69 7.52 -13.32
CA PHE A 120 12.86 7.13 -14.10
C PHE A 120 13.59 8.34 -14.70
N LYS A 121 12.84 9.32 -15.23
CA LYS A 121 13.41 10.56 -15.79
C LYS A 121 14.26 11.31 -14.76
N HIS A 122 13.81 11.34 -13.50
CA HIS A 122 14.51 11.99 -12.41
C HIS A 122 15.49 11.09 -11.64
N ARG A 123 15.69 9.84 -12.09
CA ARG A 123 16.58 8.84 -11.46
C ARG A 123 16.29 8.63 -9.97
N LEU A 124 15.00 8.67 -9.61
CA LEU A 124 14.55 8.45 -8.24
C LEU A 124 14.65 6.96 -7.89
N VAL A 125 14.16 6.11 -8.79
CA VAL A 125 14.28 4.65 -8.68
C VAL A 125 14.86 4.13 -9.98
N ASP A 126 15.77 3.17 -9.90
CA ASP A 126 16.37 2.57 -11.08
C ASP A 126 15.40 1.53 -11.70
N ASN A 127 15.44 1.39 -13.02
CA ASN A 127 14.51 0.50 -13.75
C ASN A 127 15.01 -0.96 -13.75
N ASN A 128 15.21 -1.51 -12.56
CA ASN A 128 15.54 -2.91 -12.33
C ASN A 128 14.49 -3.56 -11.42
N THR A 129 14.34 -4.89 -11.49
CA THR A 129 13.29 -5.60 -10.77
C THR A 129 13.40 -5.44 -9.26
N ASP A 130 14.60 -5.54 -8.69
CA ASP A 130 14.82 -5.50 -7.24
C ASP A 130 14.47 -4.13 -6.64
N ASP A 131 14.88 -3.05 -7.28
CA ASP A 131 14.59 -1.69 -6.83
C ASP A 131 13.10 -1.37 -6.97
N LEU A 132 12.46 -1.80 -8.06
CA LEU A 132 11.02 -1.66 -8.20
C LEU A 132 10.26 -2.44 -7.12
N VAL A 133 10.68 -3.67 -6.82
CA VAL A 133 10.09 -4.49 -5.75
C VAL A 133 10.20 -3.78 -4.41
N ARG A 134 11.39 -3.31 -4.03
CA ARG A 134 11.61 -2.58 -2.78
C ARG A 134 10.84 -1.27 -2.73
N PHE A 135 10.82 -0.52 -3.84
CA PHE A 135 10.09 0.73 -3.94
C PHE A 135 8.60 0.53 -3.68
N PHE A 136 7.94 -0.38 -4.40
CA PHE A 136 6.52 -0.64 -4.16
C PHE A 136 6.27 -1.25 -2.77
N PHE A 137 7.18 -2.06 -2.24
CA PHE A 137 7.00 -2.66 -0.92
C PHE A 137 7.03 -1.63 0.22
N TYR A 138 8.00 -0.72 0.22
CA TYR A 138 8.21 0.24 1.32
C TYR A 138 7.47 1.57 1.14
N THR A 139 7.08 1.92 -0.08
CA THR A 139 6.38 3.19 -0.32
C THR A 139 4.94 3.14 0.17
N SER A 140 4.57 4.11 1.00
CA SER A 140 3.22 4.26 1.51
C SER A 140 2.40 5.27 0.72
N GLY A 141 1.08 5.04 0.66
CA GLY A 141 0.10 5.96 0.14
C GLY A 141 0.14 6.27 -1.37
N LEU A 142 0.71 5.33 -2.14
CA LEU A 142 0.38 5.17 -3.55
C LEU A 142 -1.08 4.70 -3.66
N ASP A 143 -1.78 5.21 -4.67
CA ASP A 143 -3.15 4.80 -4.97
C ASP A 143 -3.18 3.28 -5.32
N PRO A 144 -3.98 2.47 -4.61
CA PRO A 144 -4.03 1.02 -4.82
C PRO A 144 -4.45 0.63 -6.25
N PHE A 145 -5.35 1.41 -6.88
CA PHE A 145 -5.80 1.15 -8.24
C PHE A 145 -4.67 1.37 -9.24
N GLN A 146 -3.95 2.49 -9.18
CA GLN A 146 -2.82 2.81 -10.04
C GLN A 146 -1.65 1.85 -9.80
N ARG A 147 -1.38 1.52 -8.53
CA ARG A 147 -0.37 0.51 -8.14
C ARG A 147 -0.63 -0.83 -8.83
N ARG A 148 -1.85 -1.35 -8.72
CA ARG A 148 -2.23 -2.60 -9.37
C ARG A 148 -2.21 -2.51 -10.89
N ARG A 149 -2.67 -1.40 -11.49
CA ARG A 149 -2.63 -1.15 -12.95
C ARG A 149 -1.21 -1.22 -13.50
N TYR A 150 -0.23 -0.66 -12.81
CA TYR A 150 1.17 -0.76 -13.23
C TYR A 150 1.74 -2.16 -13.04
N LEU A 151 1.52 -2.77 -11.88
CA LEU A 151 2.06 -4.10 -11.54
C LEU A 151 1.49 -5.22 -12.41
N GLU A 152 0.27 -5.08 -12.92
CA GLU A 152 -0.32 -6.01 -13.91
C GLU A 152 0.55 -6.14 -15.17
N THR A 153 1.26 -5.07 -15.56
CA THR A 153 2.20 -5.09 -16.71
C THR A 153 3.59 -5.65 -16.36
N LYS A 154 3.88 -5.88 -15.07
CA LYS A 154 5.19 -6.27 -14.54
C LYS A 154 5.08 -7.48 -13.59
N PRO A 155 4.76 -8.68 -14.11
CA PRO A 155 4.52 -9.86 -13.29
C PRO A 155 5.71 -10.27 -12.40
N GLN A 156 6.95 -10.05 -12.86
CA GLN A 156 8.15 -10.34 -12.06
C GLN A 156 8.27 -9.44 -10.82
N VAL A 157 7.92 -8.15 -10.97
CA VAL A 157 7.91 -7.20 -9.84
C VAL A 157 6.77 -7.56 -8.88
N LEU A 158 5.60 -7.91 -9.40
CA LEU A 158 4.48 -8.36 -8.57
C LEU A 158 4.82 -9.63 -7.76
N ARG A 159 5.47 -10.62 -8.38
CA ARG A 159 5.93 -11.84 -7.70
C ARG A 159 6.95 -11.52 -6.60
N GLY A 160 7.94 -10.68 -6.90
CA GLY A 160 8.91 -10.22 -5.91
C GLY A 160 8.26 -9.48 -4.73
N LEU A 161 7.28 -8.61 -5.02
CA LEU A 161 6.52 -7.89 -4.01
C LEU A 161 5.78 -8.83 -3.05
N ILE A 162 5.09 -9.85 -3.58
CA ILE A 162 4.36 -10.83 -2.77
C ILE A 162 5.34 -11.66 -1.95
N ASN A 163 6.48 -12.04 -2.52
CA ASN A 163 7.51 -12.80 -1.81
C ASN A 163 8.13 -12.04 -0.62
N LEU A 164 8.09 -10.71 -0.60
CA LEU A 164 8.54 -9.91 0.54
C LEU A 164 7.51 -9.82 1.67
N LYS A 165 6.22 -10.11 1.40
CA LYS A 165 5.19 -10.06 2.45
C LYS A 165 5.37 -11.19 3.45
N ASP A 166 5.10 -10.89 4.71
CA ASP A 166 5.08 -11.87 5.79
C ASP A 166 3.63 -12.16 6.19
N PHE A 167 3.22 -13.42 6.07
CA PHE A 167 1.87 -13.86 6.41
C PHE A 167 1.83 -14.72 7.68
N ARG A 168 2.93 -14.77 8.45
CA ARG A 168 2.96 -15.44 9.76
C ARG A 168 1.96 -14.79 10.71
N ASN A 169 1.30 -15.59 11.54
CA ASN A 169 0.29 -15.15 12.52
C ASN A 169 -0.96 -14.49 11.92
N HIS A 170 -1.08 -14.41 10.59
CA HIS A 170 -2.28 -13.94 9.93
C HIS A 170 -3.19 -15.12 9.58
N SER A 171 -4.49 -14.99 9.87
CA SER A 171 -5.45 -15.95 9.34
C SER A 171 -5.52 -15.82 7.81
N LEU A 172 -5.69 -16.96 7.13
CA LEU A 172 -5.81 -17.01 5.67
C LEU A 172 -6.78 -15.95 5.08
N PRO A 173 -8.02 -15.79 5.58
CA PRO A 173 -8.95 -14.79 5.04
C PRO A 173 -8.50 -13.34 5.31
N ASN A 174 -7.90 -13.06 6.47
CA ASN A 174 -7.40 -11.72 6.78
C ASN A 174 -6.19 -11.35 5.91
N ALA A 175 -5.27 -12.29 5.71
CA ALA A 175 -4.11 -12.11 4.83
C ALA A 175 -4.56 -11.87 3.37
N LEU A 176 -5.55 -12.63 2.90
CA LEU A 176 -6.11 -12.47 1.57
C LEU A 176 -6.81 -11.11 1.39
N ARG A 177 -7.62 -10.68 2.38
CA ARG A 177 -8.23 -9.34 2.39
C ARG A 177 -7.18 -8.22 2.34
N GLY A 178 -6.13 -8.32 3.17
CA GLY A 178 -5.04 -7.35 3.17
C GLY A 178 -4.37 -7.24 1.81
N LEU A 179 -4.13 -8.38 1.14
CA LEU A 179 -3.56 -8.39 -0.20
C LEU A 179 -4.44 -7.67 -1.22
N PHE A 180 -5.75 -7.96 -1.24
CA PHE A 180 -6.68 -7.31 -2.18
C PHE A 180 -7.01 -5.86 -1.81
N SER A 181 -6.81 -5.44 -0.56
CA SER A 181 -6.87 -4.03 -0.18
C SER A 181 -5.71 -3.22 -0.78
N GLU A 182 -4.52 -3.81 -0.91
CA GLU A 182 -3.36 -3.16 -1.51
C GLU A 182 -3.32 -3.30 -3.04
N LEU A 183 -3.89 -4.39 -3.56
CA LEU A 183 -3.97 -4.70 -4.99
C LEU A 183 -5.42 -5.05 -5.35
N PRO A 184 -6.29 -4.03 -5.51
CA PRO A 184 -7.71 -4.24 -5.79
C PRO A 184 -7.92 -5.06 -7.06
N ALA A 185 -8.90 -5.95 -7.03
CA ALA A 185 -9.29 -6.72 -8.20
C ALA A 185 -9.80 -5.78 -9.32
N PRO A 186 -9.48 -6.05 -10.59
CA PRO A 186 -10.04 -5.27 -11.69
C PRO A 186 -11.58 -5.41 -11.74
N ILE A 187 -12.27 -4.29 -11.93
CA ILE A 187 -13.75 -4.20 -11.88
C ILE A 187 -14.41 -4.87 -13.10
N SER A 188 -13.73 -4.88 -14.25
CA SER A 188 -14.28 -5.42 -15.48
C SER A 188 -13.19 -5.84 -16.47
N GLY A 189 -13.53 -6.83 -17.30
CA GLY A 189 -12.72 -7.26 -18.44
C GLY A 189 -12.20 -8.70 -18.34
N PRO A 190 -11.84 -9.34 -19.47
CA PRO A 190 -11.31 -10.70 -19.50
C PRO A 190 -10.01 -10.89 -18.72
N SER A 191 -9.22 -9.81 -18.55
CA SER A 191 -7.98 -9.83 -17.77
C SER A 191 -8.22 -9.89 -16.26
N ALA A 192 -9.41 -9.51 -15.77
CA ALA A 192 -9.72 -9.46 -14.35
C ALA A 192 -9.59 -10.83 -13.68
N SER A 193 -10.18 -11.85 -14.29
CA SER A 193 -10.10 -13.24 -13.80
C SER A 193 -8.65 -13.73 -13.83
N THR A 194 -7.93 -13.47 -14.92
CA THR A 194 -6.53 -13.87 -15.09
C THR A 194 -5.63 -13.25 -14.02
N PHE A 195 -5.82 -11.95 -13.72
CA PHE A 195 -5.09 -11.26 -12.66
C PHE A 195 -5.39 -11.87 -11.29
N ILE A 196 -6.65 -12.09 -10.95
CA ILE A 196 -7.05 -12.72 -9.67
C ILE A 196 -6.42 -14.10 -9.54
N HIS A 197 -6.47 -14.94 -10.58
CA HIS A 197 -5.84 -16.26 -10.60
C HIS A 197 -4.33 -16.19 -10.35
N SER A 198 -3.64 -15.27 -11.06
CA SER A 198 -2.20 -15.07 -10.89
C SER A 198 -1.86 -14.62 -9.46
N LEU A 199 -2.59 -13.62 -8.95
CA LEU A 199 -2.37 -13.06 -7.62
C LEU A 199 -2.62 -14.09 -6.52
N VAL A 200 -3.73 -14.82 -6.57
CA VAL A 200 -4.06 -15.89 -5.62
C VAL A 200 -3.04 -17.03 -5.70
N SER A 201 -2.54 -17.36 -6.89
CA SER A 201 -1.50 -18.38 -7.05
C SER A 201 -0.19 -18.00 -6.36
N MET A 202 0.28 -16.76 -6.56
CA MET A 202 1.47 -16.24 -5.88
C MET A 202 1.25 -16.12 -4.36
N PHE A 203 0.07 -15.66 -3.94
CA PHE A 203 -0.29 -15.60 -2.53
C PHE A 203 -0.26 -16.97 -1.87
N SER A 204 -0.84 -17.99 -2.51
CA SER A 204 -0.93 -19.34 -1.96
C SER A 204 0.45 -19.97 -1.78
N GLU A 205 1.34 -19.75 -2.75
CA GLU A 205 2.75 -20.16 -2.65
C GLU A 205 3.43 -19.51 -1.45
N ARG A 206 3.28 -18.20 -1.30
CA ARG A 206 3.90 -17.45 -0.21
C ARG A 206 3.29 -17.78 1.16
N PHE A 207 1.97 -17.94 1.24
CA PHE A 207 1.28 -18.26 2.48
C PHE A 207 1.70 -19.62 3.02
N ALA A 208 1.86 -20.63 2.15
CA ALA A 208 2.39 -21.94 2.54
C ALA A 208 3.84 -21.85 3.05
N GLN A 209 4.69 -21.07 2.37
CA GLN A 209 6.08 -20.84 2.81
C GLN A 209 6.16 -20.14 4.18
N CYS A 210 5.27 -19.19 4.45
CA CYS A 210 5.21 -18.50 5.73
C CYS A 210 4.65 -19.37 6.85
N ASN A 211 3.81 -20.37 6.54
CA ASN A 211 3.06 -21.16 7.52
C ASN A 211 3.23 -22.67 7.28
N PRO A 212 4.46 -23.22 7.36
CA PRO A 212 4.71 -24.65 7.09
C PRO A 212 3.98 -25.57 8.09
N ASP A 213 3.76 -25.10 9.32
CA ASP A 213 3.15 -25.88 10.41
C ASP A 213 1.66 -26.20 10.18
N LEU A 214 1.00 -25.52 9.24
CA LEU A 214 -0.40 -25.79 8.90
C LEU A 214 -0.56 -27.15 8.19
N GLY A 215 0.50 -27.68 7.56
CA GLY A 215 0.43 -28.93 6.80
C GLY A 215 -0.49 -28.89 5.57
N ILE A 216 -0.99 -27.70 5.19
CA ILE A 216 -1.84 -27.49 4.01
C ILE A 216 -0.95 -27.16 2.82
N THR A 217 -1.18 -27.85 1.70
CA THR A 217 -0.40 -27.63 0.48
C THR A 217 -0.73 -26.29 -0.18
N ARG A 218 0.18 -25.77 -1.03
CA ARG A 218 -0.08 -24.57 -1.86
C ARG A 218 -1.38 -24.71 -2.66
N ASP A 219 -1.63 -25.87 -3.25
CA ASP A 219 -2.79 -26.11 -4.10
C ASP A 219 -4.09 -26.10 -3.30
N GLU A 220 -4.07 -26.65 -2.09
CA GLU A 220 -5.20 -26.57 -1.17
C GLU A 220 -5.44 -25.14 -0.69
N ILE A 221 -4.39 -24.37 -0.36
CA ILE A 221 -4.52 -22.94 -0.01
C ILE A 221 -5.17 -22.17 -1.18
N TYR A 222 -4.74 -22.44 -2.40
CA TYR A 222 -5.31 -21.84 -3.61
C TYR A 222 -6.81 -22.13 -3.74
N LEU A 223 -7.21 -23.39 -3.54
CA LEU A 223 -8.62 -23.80 -3.57
C LEU A 223 -9.43 -23.20 -2.41
N LEU A 224 -8.85 -23.09 -1.22
CA LEU A 224 -9.46 -22.42 -0.07
C LEU A 224 -9.69 -20.94 -0.37
N CYS A 225 -8.73 -20.25 -0.99
CA CYS A 225 -8.88 -18.86 -1.39
C CYS A 225 -10.09 -18.67 -2.32
N PHE A 226 -10.21 -19.49 -3.37
CA PHE A 226 -11.38 -19.41 -4.25
C PHE A 226 -12.69 -19.81 -3.58
N SER A 227 -12.66 -20.76 -2.65
CA SER A 227 -13.83 -21.12 -1.84
C SER A 227 -14.31 -19.94 -1.00
N MET A 228 -13.39 -19.20 -0.37
CA MET A 228 -13.71 -18.00 0.42
C MET A 228 -14.18 -16.83 -0.46
N ILE A 229 -13.59 -16.63 -1.65
CA ILE A 229 -14.04 -15.61 -2.60
C ILE A 229 -15.47 -15.92 -3.05
N MET A 230 -15.76 -17.16 -3.43
CA MET A 230 -17.11 -17.62 -3.81
C MET A 230 -18.10 -17.46 -2.68
N LEU A 231 -17.73 -17.86 -1.45
CA LEU A 231 -18.54 -17.62 -0.26
C LEU A 231 -18.84 -16.13 -0.07
N SER A 232 -17.87 -15.26 -0.39
CA SER A 232 -18.06 -13.81 -0.32
C SER A 232 -18.87 -13.17 -1.43
N VAL A 233 -19.02 -13.84 -2.56
CA VAL A 233 -20.04 -13.44 -3.53
C VAL A 233 -21.40 -13.94 -3.07
N ASP A 234 -21.45 -15.18 -2.57
CA ASP A 234 -22.67 -15.83 -2.12
C ASP A 234 -23.37 -15.04 -1.00
N LEU A 235 -22.68 -14.76 0.11
CA LEU A 235 -23.26 -14.15 1.30
C LEU A 235 -23.78 -12.73 1.09
N TRP A 236 -23.10 -11.92 0.27
CA TRP A 236 -23.38 -10.48 0.14
C TRP A 236 -24.04 -10.07 -1.19
N SER A 237 -24.07 -10.93 -2.21
CA SER A 237 -24.76 -10.60 -3.47
C SER A 237 -26.28 -10.56 -3.26
N PRO A 238 -26.98 -9.46 -3.59
CA PRO A 238 -28.45 -9.37 -3.45
C PRO A 238 -29.19 -10.34 -4.39
N SER A 239 -28.53 -10.79 -5.47
CA SER A 239 -29.11 -11.72 -6.45
C SER A 239 -29.29 -13.14 -5.90
N ILE A 240 -28.57 -13.50 -4.83
CA ILE A 240 -28.60 -14.85 -4.26
C ILE A 240 -29.52 -14.84 -3.04
N LYS A 241 -30.69 -15.47 -3.16
CA LYS A 241 -31.70 -15.52 -2.08
C LYS A 241 -31.35 -16.55 -1.01
N ASN A 242 -30.90 -17.73 -1.43
CA ASN A 242 -30.54 -18.82 -0.53
C ASN A 242 -29.03 -18.80 -0.31
N LYS A 243 -28.60 -18.31 0.85
CA LYS A 243 -27.20 -18.21 1.23
C LYS A 243 -26.66 -19.55 1.70
N MET A 244 -25.40 -19.84 1.37
CA MET A 244 -24.70 -21.03 1.79
C MET A 244 -24.53 -21.05 3.32
N SER A 245 -25.03 -22.10 3.94
CA SER A 245 -24.83 -22.35 5.37
C SER A 245 -23.39 -22.80 5.67
N LYS A 246 -22.96 -22.63 6.92
CA LYS A 246 -21.65 -23.12 7.39
C LYS A 246 -21.44 -24.62 7.10
N ARG A 247 -22.49 -25.43 7.30
CA ARG A 247 -22.45 -26.88 7.03
C ARG A 247 -22.26 -27.18 5.55
N GLU A 248 -22.96 -26.46 4.68
CA GLU A 248 -22.81 -26.60 3.23
C GLU A 248 -21.43 -26.17 2.76
N PHE A 249 -20.89 -25.06 3.28
CA PHE A 249 -19.54 -24.62 2.97
C PHE A 249 -18.50 -25.70 3.32
N ILE A 250 -18.53 -26.22 4.56
CA ILE A 250 -17.62 -27.29 4.99
C ILE A 250 -17.74 -28.51 4.07
N ARG A 251 -18.97 -28.94 3.76
CA ARG A 251 -19.22 -30.07 2.86
C ARG A 251 -18.65 -29.85 1.47
N ASN A 252 -18.88 -28.67 0.88
CA ASN A 252 -18.44 -28.33 -0.48
C ASN A 252 -16.91 -28.21 -0.55
N THR A 253 -16.28 -27.54 0.41
CA THR A 253 -14.83 -27.34 0.44
C THR A 253 -14.07 -28.63 0.75
N ARG A 254 -14.63 -29.54 1.56
CA ARG A 254 -14.03 -30.86 1.82
C ARG A 254 -13.89 -31.74 0.60
N GLN A 255 -14.72 -31.50 -0.42
CA GLN A 255 -14.55 -32.22 -1.66
C GLN A 255 -13.21 -31.88 -2.29
N VAL A 256 -12.71 -30.66 -2.17
CA VAL A 256 -11.53 -30.19 -2.90
C VAL A 256 -10.28 -30.05 -2.02
N VAL A 257 -10.45 -29.95 -0.70
CA VAL A 257 -9.38 -29.81 0.29
C VAL A 257 -9.51 -30.92 1.34
N THR A 258 -8.48 -31.73 1.47
CA THR A 258 -8.51 -32.97 2.28
C THR A 258 -7.78 -32.83 3.60
N THR A 259 -6.72 -32.03 3.64
CA THR A 259 -5.87 -31.86 4.84
C THR A 259 -6.51 -30.99 5.92
N ALA A 260 -7.30 -29.99 5.53
CA ALA A 260 -7.89 -29.02 6.45
C ALA A 260 -8.98 -29.63 7.35
N SER A 261 -8.97 -29.34 8.66
CA SER A 261 -9.99 -29.84 9.61
C SER A 261 -11.35 -29.15 9.42
N ASN A 262 -12.44 -29.79 9.88
CA ASN A 262 -13.77 -29.20 9.81
C ASN A 262 -13.89 -27.92 10.66
N GLU A 263 -13.19 -27.89 11.78
CA GLU A 263 -13.10 -26.71 12.65
C GLU A 263 -12.40 -25.56 11.93
N PHE A 264 -11.27 -25.83 11.26
CA PHE A 264 -10.56 -24.84 10.47
C PHE A 264 -11.45 -24.26 9.37
N LEU A 265 -12.10 -25.11 8.57
CA LEU A 265 -13.05 -24.67 7.54
C LEU A 265 -14.23 -23.88 8.12
N GLY A 266 -14.72 -24.29 9.30
CA GLY A 266 -15.74 -23.56 10.03
C GLY A 266 -15.28 -22.16 10.44
N ASN A 267 -14.04 -22.03 10.92
CA ASN A 267 -13.45 -20.75 11.31
C ASN A 267 -13.26 -19.83 10.09
N LEU A 268 -12.93 -20.39 8.91
CA LEU A 268 -12.89 -19.61 7.67
C LEU A 268 -14.27 -19.05 7.33
N TYR A 269 -15.33 -19.87 7.42
CA TYR A 269 -16.70 -19.41 7.18
C TYR A 269 -17.09 -18.30 8.14
N ASP A 270 -16.89 -18.50 9.45
CA ASP A 270 -17.25 -17.51 10.47
C ASP A 270 -16.50 -16.20 10.26
N ASN A 271 -15.19 -16.27 9.94
CA ASN A 271 -14.40 -15.08 9.68
C ASN A 271 -14.89 -14.31 8.46
N VAL A 272 -15.23 -15.03 7.37
CA VAL A 272 -15.83 -14.40 6.19
C VAL A 272 -17.16 -13.74 6.61
N TYR A 273 -18.09 -14.51 7.16
CA TYR A 273 -19.42 -14.04 7.58
C TYR A 273 -19.41 -12.80 8.49
N ILE A 274 -18.52 -12.78 9.51
CA ILE A 274 -18.46 -11.71 10.51
C ILE A 274 -17.75 -10.47 9.96
N VAL A 275 -16.59 -10.64 9.30
CA VAL A 275 -15.75 -9.49 8.91
C VAL A 275 -16.22 -8.87 7.60
N GLY A 276 -16.83 -9.65 6.70
CA GLY A 276 -17.28 -9.15 5.41
C GLY A 276 -16.53 -9.73 4.22
N HIS A 277 -16.70 -9.05 3.08
CA HIS A 277 -16.11 -9.40 1.80
C HIS A 277 -14.62 -9.70 1.87
N VAL A 278 -14.21 -10.74 1.16
CA VAL A 278 -12.80 -11.09 0.97
C VAL A 278 -12.21 -10.30 -0.19
N VAL A 279 -12.97 -10.17 -1.27
CA VAL A 279 -12.65 -9.36 -2.45
C VAL A 279 -13.87 -8.55 -2.81
N LEU A 280 -13.70 -7.23 -2.92
CA LEU A 280 -14.71 -6.35 -3.48
C LEU A 280 -14.61 -6.43 -5.00
N ILE A 281 -15.41 -7.31 -5.59
CA ILE A 281 -15.66 -7.32 -7.03
C ILE A 281 -16.95 -6.50 -7.18
N ASP A 282 -16.87 -5.27 -7.68
CA ASP A 282 -18.07 -4.51 -8.00
C ASP A 282 -18.93 -5.34 -8.97
N CYS A 283 -20.05 -5.85 -8.47
CA CYS A 283 -20.92 -6.81 -9.15
C CYS A 283 -21.72 -6.18 -10.33
N CYS A 284 -21.29 -5.03 -10.87
CA CYS A 284 -21.89 -4.39 -12.04
C CYS A 284 -21.39 -4.98 -13.37
N GLY A 285 -20.42 -5.90 -13.35
CA GLY A 285 -20.11 -6.81 -14.46
C GLY A 285 -20.75 -8.18 -14.22
N SER A 286 -21.06 -8.89 -15.30
CA SER A 286 -21.68 -10.23 -15.26
C SER A 286 -21.09 -11.10 -14.14
N PRO A 287 -21.91 -11.83 -13.37
CA PRO A 287 -21.44 -12.58 -12.22
C PRO A 287 -20.27 -13.45 -12.65
N PHE A 288 -19.19 -13.47 -11.87
CA PHE A 288 -18.18 -14.52 -11.92
C PHE A 288 -18.96 -15.83 -11.82
N ARG A 289 -19.29 -16.42 -12.98
CA ARG A 289 -20.39 -17.38 -13.05
C ARG A 289 -19.90 -18.56 -12.23
N HIS A 290 -20.76 -19.04 -11.34
CA HIS A 290 -20.59 -20.29 -10.62
C HIS A 290 -20.09 -21.44 -11.54
N LEU A 291 -20.35 -21.34 -12.84
CA LEU A 291 -19.86 -22.20 -13.91
C LEU A 291 -18.34 -22.17 -14.13
N GLU A 292 -17.66 -21.03 -14.02
CA GLU A 292 -16.19 -20.93 -14.19
C GLU A 292 -15.46 -21.48 -12.97
N ALA A 293 -15.93 -21.17 -11.76
CA ALA A 293 -15.42 -21.80 -10.54
C ALA A 293 -15.70 -23.32 -10.53
N LYS A 294 -16.91 -23.75 -10.95
CA LYS A 294 -17.25 -25.18 -11.10
C LYS A 294 -16.41 -25.84 -12.21
N ALA A 295 -16.06 -25.12 -13.27
CA ALA A 295 -15.15 -25.60 -14.33
C ALA A 295 -13.68 -25.69 -13.88
N ILE A 296 -13.24 -24.80 -12.99
CA ILE A 296 -11.90 -24.84 -12.37
C ILE A 296 -11.81 -26.00 -11.36
N LEU A 297 -12.86 -26.19 -10.55
CA LEU A 297 -12.97 -27.31 -9.62
C LEU A 297 -13.20 -28.65 -10.33
N SER A 298 -13.83 -28.66 -11.50
CA SER A 298 -14.04 -29.87 -12.32
C SER A 298 -12.89 -30.19 -13.27
N LYS A 299 -12.11 -29.20 -13.74
CA LYS A 299 -10.90 -29.47 -14.57
C LYS A 299 -9.84 -30.29 -13.84
N ASN A 300 -9.83 -30.26 -12.50
CA ASN A 300 -8.99 -31.10 -11.65
C ASN A 300 -9.67 -32.40 -11.21
N ARG A 301 -10.83 -32.76 -11.78
CA ARG A 301 -11.54 -34.01 -11.51
C ARG A 301 -12.08 -34.61 -12.81
N THR A 302 -11.32 -35.54 -13.36
CA THR A 302 -11.95 -36.68 -14.02
C THR A 302 -12.97 -37.30 -13.04
N ILE A 303 -14.18 -37.58 -13.54
CA ILE A 303 -15.34 -38.32 -12.95
C ILE A 303 -16.60 -37.42 -12.79
N PRO A 304 -17.77 -37.85 -13.29
CA PRO A 304 -18.80 -36.95 -13.82
C PRO A 304 -19.77 -36.40 -12.77
N LEU A 305 -20.12 -35.12 -12.95
CA LEU A 305 -21.17 -34.40 -12.23
C LEU A 305 -22.54 -34.72 -12.86
N SER A 306 -23.34 -35.56 -12.22
CA SER A 306 -24.80 -35.59 -12.44
C SER A 306 -25.52 -34.87 -11.29
N ALA A 307 -26.39 -33.92 -11.67
CA ALA A 307 -27.27 -33.09 -10.84
C ALA A 307 -26.63 -31.86 -10.17
N PHE A 308 -26.40 -30.81 -10.98
CA PHE A 308 -26.45 -29.39 -10.61
C PHE A 308 -26.61 -28.55 -11.88
#